data_AF-A0A6S5JU91-F1
#
_entry.id   AF-A0A6S5JU91-F1
#
_cell.length_a   1.000
_cell.length_b   1.000
_cell.length_c   1.000
_cell.angle_alpha   90.00
_cell.angle_beta   90.00
_cell.angle_gamma   90.00
#
_symmetry.space_group_name_H-M   'P 1'
#
loop_
_entity.id
_entity.type
_entity.pdbx_description
1 polymer ?
#
loop_
_entity_poly.entity_id
_entity_poly.type
_entity_poly.pdbx_seq_one_letter_code
_entity_poly.pdbx_strand_id
1 'polypeptide(L)'
;MENQSYSPFYSELSLNPDLPTLAERCKLLSEILLDCKSLPQTQPVCRCLGAYLEEMKTGLTESMRDFQVVEFENEAEEPRQKEWLLEDTETKCDYCRALNHVLLVSHFDRDMLPHLTGLLHDFTHSMAADVVSPHDAGTGNSVIS
;
A
#
# COMPACT_ATOMS: atom_id res chain seq x y z
N MET A 1 -12.10 7.80 26.37
CA MET A 1 -11.64 7.34 25.04
C MET A 1 -10.69 8.40 24.53
N GLU A 2 -9.40 8.13 24.66
CA GLU A 2 -8.35 9.08 24.30
C GLU A 2 -8.21 9.10 22.78
N ASN A 3 -8.50 10.26 22.20
CA ASN A 3 -8.28 10.56 20.79
C ASN A 3 -6.76 10.82 20.65
N GLN A 4 -5.98 9.78 20.39
CA GLN A 4 -4.56 9.93 20.11
C GLN A 4 -4.41 10.58 18.74
N SER A 5 -4.29 11.91 18.75
CA SER A 5 -3.93 12.73 17.61
C SER A 5 -2.58 12.26 17.04
N TYR A 6 -2.63 11.48 15.97
CA TYR A 6 -1.49 11.11 15.14
C TYR A 6 -1.02 12.33 14.32
N SER A 7 -0.51 13.40 14.92
CA SER A 7 0.02 14.52 14.12
C SER A 7 0.94 15.45 14.93
N PRO A 8 2.24 15.09 15.03
CA PRO A 8 3.23 16.03 14.50
C PRO A 8 4.47 15.39 13.84
N PHE A 9 4.56 14.05 13.71
CA PHE A 9 5.82 13.39 13.34
C PHE A 9 6.04 13.19 11.83
N TYR A 10 5.00 13.32 11.00
CA TYR A 10 5.09 13.12 9.55
C TYR A 10 4.50 14.31 8.82
N SER A 11 5.13 15.48 8.98
CA SER A 11 4.71 16.73 8.32
C SER A 11 4.59 16.58 6.81
N GLU A 12 5.35 15.66 6.20
CA GLU A 12 5.24 15.34 4.77
C GLU A 12 3.85 14.82 4.36
N LEU A 13 3.14 14.11 5.24
CA LEU A 13 1.77 13.65 4.96
C LEU A 13 0.77 14.80 4.88
N SER A 14 1.05 15.92 5.57
CA SER A 14 0.20 17.13 5.47
C SER A 14 0.23 17.80 4.08
N LEU A 15 1.13 17.35 3.21
CA LEU A 15 1.20 17.80 1.81
C LEU A 15 0.26 17.00 0.89
N ASN A 16 -0.52 16.06 1.43
CA ASN A 16 -1.41 15.17 0.68
C ASN A 16 -0.70 14.52 -0.53
N PRO A 17 0.37 13.73 -0.28
CA PRO A 17 1.08 13.03 -1.35
C PRO A 17 0.14 12.12 -2.14
N ASP A 18 0.42 11.95 -3.44
CA ASP A 18 -0.32 11.02 -4.29
C ASP A 18 -0.01 9.55 -3.95
N LEU A 19 -0.84 8.64 -4.46
CA LEU A 19 -0.71 7.19 -4.23
C LEU A 19 0.68 6.65 -4.63
N PRO A 20 1.27 7.01 -5.79
CA PRO A 20 2.63 6.59 -6.13
C PRO A 20 3.69 7.05 -5.12
N THR A 21 3.60 8.30 -4.64
CA THR A 21 4.52 8.83 -3.63
C THR A 21 4.36 8.09 -2.30
N LEU A 22 3.13 7.86 -1.86
CA LEU A 22 2.84 7.07 -0.65
C LEU A 22 3.39 5.64 -0.76
N ALA A 23 3.21 4.99 -1.90
CA ALA A 23 3.67 3.64 -2.13
C ALA A 23 5.22 3.52 -2.12
N GLU A 24 5.92 4.45 -2.78
CA GLU A 24 7.39 4.48 -2.75
C GLU A 24 7.93 4.76 -1.35
N ARG A 25 7.25 5.61 -0.57
CA ARG A 25 7.59 5.83 0.85
C ARG A 25 7.39 4.57 1.69
N CYS A 26 6.27 3.85 1.50
CA CYS A 26 6.06 2.57 2.19
C CYS A 26 7.18 1.58 1.84
N LYS A 27 7.54 1.46 0.57
CA LYS A 27 8.61 0.58 0.09
C LYS A 27 9.94 0.92 0.76
N LEU A 28 10.37 2.18 0.72
CA LEU A 28 11.61 2.62 1.36
C LEU A 28 11.64 2.29 2.87
N LEU A 29 10.53 2.52 3.58
CA LEU A 29 10.44 2.19 5.00
C LEU A 29 10.53 0.68 5.25
N SER A 30 9.98 -0.14 4.36
CA SER A 30 10.10 -1.60 4.42
C SER A 30 11.53 -2.09 4.16
N GLU A 31 12.29 -1.43 3.26
CA GLU A 31 13.71 -1.70 3.04
C GLU A 31 14.53 -1.39 4.30
N ILE A 32 14.26 -0.23 4.95
CA ILE A 32 14.90 0.14 6.22
C ILE A 32 14.59 -0.88 7.33
N LEU A 33 13.38 -1.46 7.33
CA LEU A 33 13.01 -2.51 8.30
C LEU A 33 13.85 -3.78 8.16
N LEU A 34 14.32 -4.14 6.96
CA LEU A 34 15.21 -5.30 6.76
C LEU A 34 16.57 -5.11 7.47
N ASP A 35 17.03 -3.86 7.56
CA ASP A 35 18.28 -3.51 8.22
C ASP A 35 18.16 -3.43 9.75
N CYS A 36 16.93 -3.32 10.27
CA CYS A 36 16.69 -3.33 11.70
C CYS A 36 17.06 -4.70 12.31
N LYS A 37 17.90 -4.70 13.35
CA LYS A 37 18.37 -5.93 14.02
C LYS A 37 17.74 -6.13 15.40
N SER A 38 16.85 -5.22 15.80
CA SER A 38 16.23 -5.23 17.12
C SER A 38 14.89 -4.51 17.15
N LEU A 39 14.04 -4.85 18.12
CA LEU A 39 12.74 -4.21 18.33
C LEU A 39 12.81 -2.69 18.54
N PRO A 40 13.76 -2.13 19.33
CA PRO A 40 13.86 -0.68 19.50
C PRO A 40 14.14 0.09 18.20
N GLN A 41 14.85 -0.52 17.24
CA GLN A 41 15.06 0.05 15.90
C GLN A 41 13.83 -0.10 15.00
N THR A 42 13.14 -1.25 15.12
CA THR A 42 11.96 -1.61 14.31
C THR A 42 10.78 -0.69 14.63
N GLN A 43 10.51 -0.44 15.91
CA GLN A 43 9.33 0.30 16.37
C GLN A 43 9.13 1.70 15.75
N PRO A 44 10.12 2.60 15.73
CA PRO A 44 9.92 3.92 15.10
C PRO A 44 9.64 3.83 13.61
N VAL A 45 10.25 2.86 12.91
CA VAL A 45 10.04 2.64 11.48
C VAL A 45 8.65 2.05 11.22
N CYS A 46 8.20 1.09 12.02
CA CYS A 46 6.84 0.54 11.95
C CYS A 46 5.76 1.59 12.25
N ARG A 47 5.99 2.51 13.20
CA ARG A 47 5.05 3.63 13.44
C ARG A 47 4.94 4.54 12.21
N CYS A 48 6.08 4.83 11.57
CA CYS A 48 6.13 5.61 10.34
C CYS A 48 5.39 4.91 9.21
N LEU A 49 5.76 3.67 8.93
CA LEU A 49 5.15 2.87 7.89
C LEU A 49 3.64 2.72 8.14
N GLY A 50 3.21 2.56 9.39
CA GLY A 50 1.81 2.53 9.76
C GLY A 50 1.06 3.78 9.33
N ALA A 51 1.60 4.97 9.61
CA ALA A 51 0.96 6.23 9.20
C ALA A 51 0.83 6.34 7.67
N TYR A 52 1.88 5.97 6.92
CA TYR A 52 1.82 5.98 5.45
C TYR A 52 0.84 4.95 4.88
N LEU A 53 0.74 3.76 5.50
CA LEU A 53 -0.21 2.72 5.08
C LEU A 53 -1.68 3.11 5.33
N GLU A 54 -1.97 3.87 6.39
CA GLU A 54 -3.32 4.40 6.63
C GLU A 54 -3.72 5.44 5.57
N GLU A 55 -2.82 6.35 5.22
CA GLU A 55 -3.06 7.31 4.13
C GLU A 55 -3.20 6.59 2.78
N MET A 56 -2.36 5.57 2.53
CA MET A 56 -2.46 4.73 1.33
C MET A 56 -3.82 4.04 1.23
N LYS A 57 -4.31 3.45 2.33
CA LYS A 57 -5.63 2.81 2.37
C LYS A 57 -6.75 3.82 2.08
N THR A 58 -6.64 5.02 2.64
CA THR A 58 -7.60 6.11 2.42
C THR A 58 -7.64 6.49 0.94
N GLY A 59 -6.48 6.77 0.34
CA GLY A 59 -6.38 7.14 -1.07
C GLY A 59 -6.85 6.03 -2.03
N LEU A 60 -6.57 4.74 -1.73
CA LEU A 60 -7.10 3.61 -2.51
C LEU A 60 -8.62 3.55 -2.44
N THR A 61 -9.19 3.69 -1.24
CA THR A 61 -10.64 3.69 -1.03
C THR A 61 -11.31 4.83 -1.79
N GLU A 62 -10.73 6.03 -1.75
CA GLU A 62 -11.22 7.19 -2.49
C GLU A 62 -11.15 6.97 -4.01
N SER A 63 -10.02 6.47 -4.50
CA SER A 63 -9.83 6.17 -5.92
C SER A 63 -10.87 5.18 -6.45
N MET A 64 -11.28 4.19 -5.66
CA MET A 64 -12.29 3.18 -6.06
C MET A 64 -13.72 3.72 -6.05
N ARG A 65 -14.04 4.72 -5.21
CA ARG A 65 -15.39 5.32 -5.15
C ARG A 65 -15.80 5.98 -6.46
N ASP A 66 -14.84 6.57 -7.18
CA ASP A 66 -15.10 7.22 -8.46
C ASP A 66 -15.49 6.22 -9.57
N PHE A 67 -15.11 4.94 -9.43
CA PHE A 67 -15.44 3.89 -10.41
C PHE A 67 -16.68 3.06 -10.04
N GLN A 68 -17.08 3.07 -8.78
CA GLN A 68 -18.26 2.33 -8.29
C GLN A 68 -19.60 2.87 -8.86
N VAL A 69 -19.63 4.11 -9.37
CA VAL A 69 -20.85 4.76 -9.90
C VAL A 69 -21.14 4.36 -11.36
N VAL A 70 -20.20 3.75 -12.08
CA VAL A 70 -20.32 3.49 -13.54
C VAL A 70 -20.92 2.11 -13.88
N GLU A 71 -21.13 1.21 -12.90
CA GLU A 71 -21.54 -0.18 -13.16
C GLU A 71 -23.05 -0.43 -13.39
N PHE A 72 -23.91 0.58 -13.57
CA PHE A 72 -25.37 0.35 -13.64
C PHE A 72 -26.15 0.97 -14.82
N GLU A 73 -25.55 1.20 -15.99
CA GLU A 73 -26.33 1.75 -17.13
C GLU A 73 -26.16 1.11 -18.52
N ASN A 74 -25.65 -0.12 -18.68
CA ASN A 74 -25.80 -0.79 -20.00
C ASN A 74 -25.84 -2.32 -19.96
N GLU A 75 -27.04 -2.90 -20.14
CA GLU A 75 -27.33 -4.34 -20.21
C GLU A 75 -26.87 -5.02 -21.53
N ALA A 76 -25.88 -4.51 -22.26
CA ALA A 76 -25.57 -5.03 -23.61
C ALA A 76 -24.09 -5.13 -24.01
N GLU A 77 -23.15 -5.18 -23.06
CA GLU A 77 -21.78 -5.60 -23.34
C GLU A 77 -21.36 -6.70 -22.35
N GLU A 78 -20.86 -7.83 -22.87
CA GLU A 78 -20.16 -8.81 -22.05
C GLU A 78 -19.08 -8.07 -21.23
N PRO A 79 -19.03 -8.26 -19.90
CA PRO A 79 -18.07 -7.57 -19.06
C PRO A 79 -16.67 -8.01 -19.51
N ARG A 80 -16.00 -7.16 -20.31
CA ARG A 80 -14.57 -7.33 -20.56
C ARG A 80 -13.90 -7.31 -19.21
N GLN A 81 -13.13 -8.36 -18.91
CA GLN A 81 -12.35 -8.58 -17.69
C GLN A 81 -11.46 -7.37 -17.33
N LYS A 82 -12.05 -6.29 -16.83
CA LYS A 82 -11.43 -5.34 -15.91
C LYS A 82 -11.68 -5.88 -14.52
N GLU A 83 -11.13 -7.05 -14.26
CA GLU A 83 -11.21 -7.72 -12.97
C GLU A 83 -10.29 -6.93 -12.02
N TRP A 84 -10.83 -5.88 -11.41
CA TRP A 84 -10.49 -5.34 -10.08
C TRP A 84 -9.00 -5.31 -9.66
N LEU A 85 -8.07 -4.90 -10.53
CA LEU A 85 -6.61 -4.78 -10.24
C LEU A 85 -6.29 -4.01 -8.93
N LEU A 86 -7.14 -3.05 -8.54
CA LEU A 86 -7.00 -2.29 -7.29
C LEU A 86 -7.52 -3.03 -6.05
N GLU A 87 -8.43 -4.00 -6.17
CA GLU A 87 -8.89 -4.83 -5.04
C GLU A 87 -7.76 -5.73 -4.53
N ASP A 88 -6.94 -6.26 -5.46
CA ASP A 88 -5.70 -6.96 -5.13
C ASP A 88 -4.69 -6.01 -4.45
N THR A 89 -4.60 -4.76 -4.91
CA THR A 89 -3.71 -3.74 -4.31
C THR A 89 -4.18 -3.32 -2.92
N GLU A 90 -5.49 -3.15 -2.73
CA GLU A 90 -6.13 -2.85 -1.46
C GLU A 90 -5.93 -4.00 -0.47
N THR A 91 -6.11 -5.24 -0.92
CA THR A 91 -5.85 -6.44 -0.12
C THR A 91 -4.39 -6.51 0.31
N LYS A 92 -3.44 -6.22 -0.59
CA LYS A 92 -2.01 -6.13 -0.24
C LYS A 92 -1.74 -5.01 0.78
N CYS A 93 -2.42 -3.86 0.66
CA CYS A 93 -2.34 -2.78 1.64
C CYS A 93 -2.80 -3.26 3.03
N ASP A 94 -3.91 -3.99 3.11
CA ASP A 94 -4.41 -4.53 4.37
C ASP A 94 -3.49 -5.61 4.97
N TYR A 95 -2.84 -6.44 4.13
CA TYR A 95 -1.79 -7.36 4.59
C TYR A 95 -0.60 -6.60 5.17
N CYS A 96 -0.14 -5.54 4.51
CA CYS A 96 0.93 -4.69 5.01
C CYS A 96 0.56 -4.06 6.36
N ARG A 97 -0.66 -3.54 6.50
CA ARG A 97 -1.16 -2.95 7.76
C ARG A 97 -1.21 -3.98 8.88
N ALA A 98 -1.74 -5.17 8.62
CA ALA A 98 -1.81 -6.26 9.61
C ALA A 98 -0.40 -6.70 10.07
N LEU A 99 0.52 -6.93 9.14
CA LEU A 99 1.89 -7.33 9.46
C LEU A 99 2.65 -6.22 10.19
N ASN A 100 2.50 -4.97 9.76
CA ASN A 100 3.11 -3.83 10.44
C ASN A 100 2.57 -3.67 11.87
N HIS A 101 1.28 -3.94 12.10
CA HIS A 101 0.71 -3.96 13.44
C HIS A 101 1.31 -5.06 14.30
N VAL A 102 1.44 -6.29 13.78
CA VAL A 102 2.10 -7.41 14.49
C VAL A 102 3.52 -7.03 14.91
N LEU A 103 4.31 -6.45 14.00
CA LEU A 103 5.67 -5.97 14.29
C LEU A 103 5.71 -4.90 15.40
N LEU A 104 4.65 -4.10 15.53
CA LEU A 104 4.58 -3.00 16.49
C LEU A 104 4.16 -3.43 17.89
N VAL A 105 3.18 -4.33 18.01
CA VAL A 105 2.51 -4.62 19.31
C VAL A 105 2.67 -6.04 19.81
N SER A 106 3.14 -6.98 18.99
CA SER A 106 3.21 -8.39 19.38
C SER A 106 4.57 -8.77 19.97
N HIS A 107 4.56 -9.81 20.79
CA HIS A 107 5.77 -10.54 21.16
C HIS A 107 5.95 -11.71 20.19
N PHE A 108 7.11 -11.78 19.56
CA PHE A 108 7.50 -12.86 18.67
C PHE A 108 8.95 -13.25 18.95
N ASP A 109 9.29 -14.48 18.59
CA ASP A 109 10.63 -14.98 18.77
C ASP A 109 11.62 -14.21 17.89
N ARG A 110 12.87 -14.11 18.35
CA ARG A 110 13.90 -13.30 17.69
C ARG A 110 14.19 -13.77 16.26
N ASP A 111 14.03 -15.05 15.99
CA ASP A 111 14.17 -15.68 14.67
C ASP A 111 13.00 -15.36 13.73
N MET A 112 11.83 -15.00 14.25
CA MET A 112 10.67 -14.59 13.44
C MET A 112 10.83 -13.18 12.86
N LEU A 113 11.57 -12.29 13.54
CA LEU A 113 11.69 -10.88 13.14
C LEU A 113 12.10 -10.70 11.66
N PRO A 114 13.18 -11.35 11.15
CA PRO A 114 13.60 -11.19 9.76
C PRO A 114 12.57 -11.72 8.76
N HIS A 115 11.78 -12.72 9.15
CA HIS A 115 10.73 -13.28 8.29
C HIS A 115 9.51 -12.38 8.20
N LEU A 116 9.11 -11.78 9.33
CA LEU A 116 8.00 -10.84 9.37
C LEU A 116 8.35 -9.53 8.63
N THR A 117 9.57 -9.00 8.80
CA THR A 117 10.01 -7.82 8.05
C THR A 117 10.20 -8.12 6.57
N GLY A 118 10.73 -9.31 6.23
CA GLY A 118 10.83 -9.78 4.84
C GLY A 118 9.47 -9.89 4.14
N LEU A 119 8.49 -10.52 4.80
CA LEU A 119 7.14 -10.65 4.23
C LEU A 119 6.46 -9.30 4.05
N LEU A 120 6.61 -8.38 5.02
CA LEU A 120 6.10 -7.02 4.90
C LEU A 120 6.75 -6.27 3.74
N HIS A 121 8.07 -6.43 3.56
CA HIS A 121 8.80 -5.86 2.42
C HIS A 121 8.26 -6.39 1.09
N ASP A 122 8.08 -7.70 0.94
CA ASP A 122 7.62 -8.31 -0.31
C ASP A 122 6.22 -7.83 -0.70
N PHE A 123 5.29 -7.76 0.26
CA PHE A 123 3.95 -7.20 0.00
C PHE A 123 3.99 -5.72 -0.32
N THR A 124 4.80 -4.94 0.40
CA THR A 124 4.91 -3.49 0.17
C THR A 124 5.49 -3.20 -1.21
N HIS A 125 6.50 -3.98 -1.63
CA HIS A 125 7.12 -3.83 -2.94
C HIS A 125 6.19 -4.29 -4.07
N SER A 126 5.41 -5.36 -3.88
CA SER A 126 4.38 -5.75 -4.84
C SER A 126 3.29 -4.70 -4.97
N MET A 127 2.79 -4.17 -3.84
CA MET A 127 1.79 -3.10 -3.84
C MET A 127 2.31 -1.85 -4.55
N ALA A 128 3.56 -1.45 -4.30
CA ALA A 128 4.15 -0.30 -4.98
C ALA A 128 4.32 -0.52 -6.49
N ALA A 129 4.66 -1.73 -6.93
CA ALA A 129 4.73 -2.04 -8.34
C ALA A 129 3.37 -1.87 -9.05
N ASP A 130 2.28 -2.29 -8.40
CA ASP A 130 0.92 -2.16 -8.95
C ASP A 130 0.48 -0.69 -9.07
N VAL A 131 0.91 0.16 -8.13
CA VAL A 131 0.55 1.59 -8.08
C VAL A 131 1.40 2.44 -9.01
N VAL A 132 2.69 2.11 -9.16
CA VAL A 132 3.67 2.92 -9.92
C VAL A 132 3.73 2.51 -11.40
N SER A 133 3.33 1.29 -11.75
CA SER A 133 3.36 0.86 -13.16
C SER A 133 2.44 1.75 -14.00
N PRO A 134 2.98 2.50 -15.00
CA PRO A 134 2.13 3.10 -16.00
C PRO A 134 1.51 1.94 -16.76
N HIS A 135 0.19 1.82 -16.69
CA HIS A 135 -0.53 0.89 -17.53
C HIS A 135 -0.14 1.22 -18.98
N ASP A 136 0.62 0.35 -19.65
CA ASP A 136 0.86 0.43 -21.07
C ASP A 136 -0.52 0.39 -21.74
N ALA A 137 -1.06 1.57 -22.03
CA ALA A 137 -2.17 1.73 -22.92
C ALA A 137 -1.68 1.21 -24.26
N GLY A 138 -2.14 0.01 -24.62
CA GLY A 138 -1.70 -0.73 -25.79
C GLY A 138 -1.43 0.19 -26.96
N THR A 139 -0.17 0.28 -27.35
CA THR A 139 0.24 0.86 -28.62
C THR A 139 -0.37 -0.03 -29.69
N GLY A 140 -1.54 0.38 -30.18
CA GLY A 140 -2.15 -0.14 -31.39
C GLY A 140 -1.18 0.10 -32.53
N ASN A 141 -0.36 -0.90 -32.82
CA ASN A 141 0.37 -1.01 -34.07
C ASN A 141 -0.66 -1.24 -35.20
N SER A 142 -1.31 -0.17 -35.64
CA SER A 142 -1.96 -0.14 -36.95
C SER A 142 -0.87 -0.08 -38.00
N VAL A 143 -0.37 -1.25 -38.37
CA VAL A 143 0.32 -1.46 -39.65
C VAL A 143 -0.75 -1.29 -40.73
N ILE A 144 -0.83 -0.10 -41.32
CA ILE A 144 -1.61 0.13 -42.52
C ILE A 144 -0.80 -0.47 -43.68
N SER A 145 -1.33 -1.54 -44.26
CA SER A 145 -0.88 -2.12 -45.53
C SER A 145 -1.36 -1.29 -46.71
#